data_AF-A0A416EIU2-F1
#
_entry.id   AF-A0A416EIU2-F1
#
_cell.length_a   1.000
_cell.length_b   1.000
_cell.length_c   1.000
_cell.angle_alpha   90.00
_cell.angle_beta   90.00
_cell.angle_gamma   90.00
#
_symmetry.space_group_name_H-M   'P 1'
#
loop_
_entity.id
_entity.type
_entity.pdbx_description
1 polymer ?
#
loop_
_entity_poly.entity_id
_entity_poly.type
_entity_poly.pdbx_seq_one_letter_code
_entity_poly.pdbx_strand_id
1 'polypeptide(L)'
;MFDGLKLMDAHGSRLDMEFEFDWFLRTIEVNCPNRWNEVRDALYHLFCGAMRVITDYRWIPECKETILSGINITCELKEDENGKRESKSLGKWTFYLNVKSGTTSKETIENLEKDMERFLRARFNIKESHDLNVVREEYERKKLLEKIILQ
;
A
#
# COMPACT_ATOMS: atom_id res chain seq x y z
N MET A 1 -26.17 -2.22 6.96
CA MET A 1 -25.95 -3.58 6.45
C MET A 1 -25.66 -3.42 4.97
N PHE A 2 -24.38 -3.28 4.61
CA PHE A 2 -24.01 -3.05 3.21
C PHE A 2 -24.13 -4.38 2.47
N ASP A 3 -25.03 -4.39 1.49
CA ASP A 3 -25.22 -5.52 0.58
C ASP A 3 -23.90 -5.78 -0.13
N GLY A 4 -23.47 -7.03 0.01
CA GLY A 4 -22.19 -7.52 -0.45
C GLY A 4 -21.96 -7.16 -1.91
N LEU A 5 -20.76 -6.66 -2.19
CA LEU A 5 -20.14 -6.82 -3.49
C LEU A 5 -20.47 -8.23 -3.97
N LYS A 6 -21.21 -8.33 -5.08
CA LYS A 6 -21.20 -9.52 -5.94
C LYS A 6 -19.79 -9.65 -6.49
N LEU A 7 -18.86 -10.06 -5.62
CA LEU A 7 -17.60 -10.68 -5.97
C LEU A 7 -18.01 -11.99 -6.64
N MET A 8 -18.08 -11.88 -7.96
CA MET A 8 -18.13 -12.94 -8.96
C MET A 8 -18.20 -14.36 -8.40
N ASP A 9 -19.33 -15.00 -8.68
CA ASP A 9 -19.49 -16.44 -8.69
C ASP A 9 -18.39 -17.09 -9.54
N ALA A 10 -17.28 -17.41 -8.90
CA ALA A 10 -16.30 -18.39 -9.36
C ALA A 10 -15.69 -18.99 -8.10
N HIS A 11 -16.05 -20.24 -7.80
CA HIS A 11 -15.45 -21.12 -6.80
C HIS A 11 -14.13 -20.63 -6.18
N GLY A 12 -14.19 -20.06 -4.95
CA GLY A 12 -13.09 -20.09 -3.98
C GLY A 12 -11.72 -19.53 -4.40
N SER A 13 -11.63 -18.60 -5.36
CA SER A 13 -10.34 -17.96 -5.67
C SER A 13 -10.00 -16.96 -4.58
N ARG A 14 -9.20 -17.40 -3.59
CA ARG A 14 -8.55 -16.51 -2.63
C ARG A 14 -7.86 -15.39 -3.40
N LEU A 15 -8.08 -14.14 -3.00
CA LEU A 15 -7.42 -12.97 -3.59
C LEU A 15 -5.90 -13.21 -3.64
N ASP A 16 -5.33 -13.14 -4.83
CA ASP A 16 -3.89 -13.29 -5.03
C ASP A 16 -3.19 -11.97 -4.72
N MET A 17 -2.62 -11.89 -3.52
CA MET A 17 -1.97 -10.68 -3.01
C MET A 17 -0.68 -10.34 -3.76
N GLU A 18 0.07 -11.33 -4.23
CA GLU A 18 1.28 -11.09 -5.00
C GLU A 18 0.91 -10.50 -6.36
N PHE A 19 -0.14 -11.01 -7.00
CA PHE A 19 -0.63 -10.45 -8.26
C PHE A 19 -1.08 -9.00 -8.11
N GLU A 20 -1.88 -8.67 -7.09
CA GLU A 20 -2.34 -7.30 -6.88
C GLU A 20 -1.22 -6.36 -6.45
N PHE A 21 -0.23 -6.87 -5.70
CA PHE A 21 0.96 -6.11 -5.36
C PHE A 21 1.84 -5.84 -6.59
N ASP A 22 2.05 -6.81 -7.47
CA ASP A 22 2.76 -6.61 -8.73
C ASP A 22 2.06 -5.57 -9.62
N TRP A 23 0.74 -5.51 -9.58
CA TRP A 23 -0.03 -4.44 -10.24
C TRP A 23 0.23 -3.06 -9.64
N PHE A 24 0.31 -2.97 -8.31
CA PHE A 24 0.73 -1.74 -7.64
C PHE A 24 2.17 -1.35 -8.02
N LEU A 25 3.10 -2.32 -8.06
CA LEU A 25 4.50 -2.09 -8.43
C LEU A 25 4.64 -1.52 -9.86
N ARG A 26 3.77 -1.90 -10.79
CA ARG A 26 3.72 -1.31 -12.14
C ARG A 26 3.29 0.16 -12.17
N THR A 27 2.78 0.67 -11.05
CA THR A 27 2.40 2.08 -10.90
C THR A 27 3.49 2.93 -10.26
N ILE A 28 4.63 2.34 -9.91
CA ILE A 28 5.73 3.03 -9.25
C ILE A 28 7.02 2.91 -10.09
N GLU A 29 7.81 3.98 -10.10
CA GLU A 29 9.14 4.01 -10.67
C GLU A 29 10.15 3.87 -9.52
N VAL A 30 10.88 2.76 -9.50
CA VAL A 30 11.77 2.42 -8.39
C VAL A 30 13.21 2.71 -8.76
N ASN A 31 13.85 3.57 -7.97
CA ASN A 31 15.29 3.77 -7.98
C ASN A 31 15.91 3.14 -6.72
N CYS A 32 16.23 1.84 -6.81
CA CYS A 32 16.80 1.06 -5.72
C CYS A 32 17.92 0.12 -6.23
N PRO A 33 19.18 0.57 -6.26
CA PRO A 33 20.24 -0.20 -6.90
C PRO A 33 20.64 -1.47 -6.13
N ASN A 34 20.61 -1.47 -4.79
CA ASN A 34 21.30 -2.51 -4.00
C ASN A 34 20.48 -3.16 -2.86
N ARG A 35 19.23 -2.77 -2.63
CA ARG A 35 18.39 -3.28 -1.51
C ARG A 35 16.94 -3.54 -1.90
N TRP A 36 16.70 -3.86 -3.18
CA TRP A 36 15.34 -3.97 -3.70
C TRP A 36 14.51 -5.05 -3.01
N ASN A 37 15.09 -6.21 -2.69
CA ASN A 37 14.34 -7.29 -2.04
C ASN A 37 13.81 -6.88 -0.65
N GLU A 38 14.62 -6.19 0.15
CA GLU A 38 14.22 -5.71 1.47
C GLU A 38 13.13 -4.64 1.37
N VAL A 39 13.25 -3.75 0.38
CA VAL A 39 12.26 -2.70 0.12
C VAL A 39 10.96 -3.29 -0.43
N ARG A 40 11.04 -4.25 -1.35
CA ARG A 40 9.89 -4.95 -1.93
C ARG A 40 9.12 -5.68 -0.83
N ASP A 41 9.81 -6.37 0.07
CA ASP A 41 9.19 -7.10 1.20
C ASP A 41 8.45 -6.14 2.13
N ALA A 42 9.08 -5.00 2.49
CA ALA A 42 8.45 -3.97 3.31
C ALA A 42 7.21 -3.36 2.62
N LEU A 43 7.32 -3.04 1.33
CA LEU A 43 6.20 -2.53 0.54
C LEU A 43 5.06 -3.54 0.44
N TYR A 44 5.37 -4.83 0.30
CA TYR A 44 4.38 -5.90 0.23
C TYR A 44 3.59 -6.01 1.55
N HIS A 45 4.28 -5.94 2.68
CA HIS A 45 3.64 -5.98 3.99
C HIS A 45 2.77 -4.75 4.27
N LEU A 46 3.24 -3.55 3.90
CA LEU A 46 2.43 -2.34 3.93
C LEU A 46 1.19 -2.46 3.03
N PHE A 47 1.36 -3.00 1.82
CA PHE A 47 0.27 -3.22 0.87
C PHE A 47 -0.78 -4.19 1.41
N CYS A 48 -0.36 -5.30 2.04
CA CYS A 48 -1.27 -6.21 2.73
C CYS A 48 -2.05 -5.50 3.86
N GLY A 49 -1.36 -4.65 4.63
CA GLY A 49 -1.98 -3.82 5.66
C GLY A 49 -3.08 -2.91 5.10
N ALA A 50 -2.75 -2.13 4.06
CA ALA A 50 -3.69 -1.24 3.38
C ALA A 50 -4.89 -2.00 2.78
N MET A 51 -4.63 -3.13 2.13
CA MET A 51 -5.67 -3.97 1.53
C MET A 51 -6.63 -4.51 2.59
N ARG A 52 -6.12 -4.93 3.75
CA ARG A 52 -6.95 -5.42 4.85
C ARG A 52 -7.83 -4.33 5.44
N VAL A 53 -7.31 -3.11 5.60
CA VAL A 53 -8.08 -1.95 6.08
C VAL A 53 -9.16 -1.57 5.08
N ILE A 54 -8.84 -1.53 3.78
CA ILE A 54 -9.79 -1.09 2.75
C ILE A 54 -10.91 -2.10 2.50
N THR A 55 -10.57 -3.40 2.50
CA THR A 55 -11.51 -4.46 2.10
C THR A 55 -12.19 -5.15 3.27
N ASP A 56 -11.73 -4.93 4.51
CA ASP A 56 -12.10 -5.71 5.70
C ASP A 56 -11.98 -7.24 5.49
N TYR A 57 -11.12 -7.66 4.55
CA TYR A 57 -10.99 -9.06 4.18
C TYR A 57 -10.01 -9.78 5.12
N ARG A 58 -10.57 -10.50 6.10
CA ARG A 58 -9.83 -11.17 7.19
C ARG A 58 -8.81 -12.23 6.75
N TRP A 59 -8.88 -12.71 5.51
CA TRP A 59 -7.98 -13.75 4.98
C TRP A 59 -6.68 -13.21 4.38
N ILE A 60 -6.51 -11.88 4.36
CA ILE A 60 -5.28 -11.19 3.95
C ILE A 60 -4.21 -11.38 5.04
N PRO A 61 -2.97 -11.73 4.65
CA PRO A 61 -1.86 -11.87 5.60
C PRO A 61 -1.72 -10.64 6.51
N GLU A 62 -1.38 -10.89 7.77
CA GLU A 62 -1.05 -9.81 8.69
C GLU A 62 0.22 -9.09 8.23
N CYS A 63 0.26 -7.77 8.43
CA CYS A 63 1.47 -7.00 8.26
C CYS A 63 2.50 -7.54 9.25
N LYS A 64 3.62 -8.08 8.73
CA LYS A 64 4.73 -8.50 9.57
C LYS A 64 5.63 -7.29 9.82
N GLU A 65 6.24 -7.24 11.00
CA GLU A 65 7.31 -6.28 11.24
C GLU A 65 8.39 -6.45 10.18
N THR A 66 8.63 -5.39 9.41
CA THR A 66 9.69 -5.36 8.41
C THR A 66 10.76 -4.36 8.84
N ILE A 67 11.99 -4.82 8.93
CA ILE A 67 13.11 -4.02 9.44
C ILE A 67 13.71 -3.23 8.28
N LEU A 68 13.43 -1.92 8.21
CA LEU A 68 14.03 -0.98 7.25
C LEU A 68 15.34 -0.36 7.77
N SER A 69 16.09 -1.08 8.61
CA SER A 69 17.29 -0.54 9.25
C SER A 69 18.34 -0.13 8.23
N GLY A 70 18.80 1.12 8.34
CA GLY A 70 19.74 1.73 7.39
C GLY A 70 19.17 1.97 5.99
N ILE A 71 17.85 1.85 5.79
CA ILE A 71 17.15 2.21 4.56
C ILE A 71 16.41 3.54 4.75
N ASN A 72 16.72 4.51 3.91
CA ASN A 72 15.92 5.71 3.70
C ASN A 72 15.16 5.56 2.39
N ILE A 73 13.83 5.42 2.49
CA ILE A 73 12.91 5.51 1.38
C ILE A 73 12.41 6.95 1.31
N THR A 74 12.39 7.54 0.12
CA THR A 74 11.66 8.78 -0.16
C THR A 74 10.73 8.58 -1.33
N CYS A 75 9.62 9.31 -1.30
CA CYS A 75 8.54 9.17 -2.27
C CYS A 75 8.22 10.54 -2.89
N GLU A 76 8.12 10.58 -4.21
CA GLU A 76 7.74 11.78 -4.95
C GLU A 76 6.64 11.44 -5.95
N LEU A 77 5.50 12.13 -5.86
CA LEU A 77 4.45 12.06 -6.86
C LEU A 77 4.69 13.19 -7.88
N LYS A 78 5.00 12.86 -9.13
CA LYS A 78 5.23 13.83 -10.22
C LYS A 78 4.25 13.60 -11.36
N GLU A 79 3.89 14.65 -12.09
CA GLU A 79 3.05 14.49 -13.28
C GLU A 79 3.82 13.70 -14.36
N ASP A 80 3.16 12.72 -14.97
CA ASP A 80 3.74 11.86 -16.00
C ASP A 80 3.76 12.60 -17.33
N GLU A 81 4.94 13.06 -17.75
CA GLU A 81 5.13 13.72 -19.04
C GLU A 81 5.04 12.74 -20.23
N ASN A 82 5.13 11.43 -20.01
CA ASN A 82 5.36 10.43 -21.06
C ASN A 82 4.31 9.31 -21.17
N GLY A 83 3.27 9.29 -20.35
CA GLY A 83 2.12 8.38 -20.49
C GLY A 83 2.47 6.88 -20.51
N LYS A 84 3.60 6.48 -19.93
CA LYS A 84 4.14 5.12 -19.97
C LYS A 84 3.55 4.19 -18.90
N ARG A 85 2.25 4.32 -18.60
CA ARG A 85 1.61 3.52 -17.55
C ARG A 85 0.73 2.43 -18.12
N GLU A 86 0.95 1.20 -17.65
CA GLU A 86 0.06 0.07 -17.91
C GLU A 86 -1.24 0.14 -17.07
N SER A 87 -1.29 1.00 -16.03
CA SER A 87 -2.41 1.10 -15.08
C SER A 87 -2.96 2.52 -14.98
N LYS A 88 -4.30 2.66 -15.06
CA LYS A 88 -5.02 3.95 -14.94
C LYS A 88 -5.23 4.42 -13.50
N SER A 89 -4.85 3.61 -12.51
CA SER A 89 -5.24 3.78 -11.10
C SER A 89 -4.69 5.05 -10.45
N LEU A 90 -3.51 5.52 -10.88
CA LEU A 90 -2.90 6.78 -10.41
C LEU A 90 -3.12 7.95 -11.38
N GLY A 91 -3.90 7.77 -12.45
CA GLY A 91 -4.17 8.80 -13.45
C GLY A 91 -2.91 9.29 -14.17
N LYS A 92 -2.70 10.61 -14.21
CA LYS A 92 -1.56 11.29 -14.87
C LYS A 92 -0.34 11.44 -13.97
N TRP A 93 -0.28 10.78 -12.82
CA TRP A 93 0.80 10.96 -11.86
C TRP A 93 1.66 9.72 -11.78
N THR A 94 2.97 9.92 -11.73
CA THR A 94 3.99 8.90 -11.47
C THR A 94 4.54 8.98 -10.06
N PHE A 95 4.49 7.85 -9.37
CA PHE A 95 5.04 7.67 -8.04
C PHE A 95 6.48 7.19 -8.13
N TYR A 96 7.43 8.03 -7.73
CA TYR A 96 8.84 7.71 -7.71
C TYR A 96 9.25 7.29 -6.31
N LEU A 97 9.81 6.09 -6.19
CA LEU A 97 10.36 5.56 -4.96
C LEU A 97 11.88 5.57 -5.06
N ASN A 98 12.53 6.40 -4.25
CA ASN A 98 13.98 6.49 -4.18
C ASN A 98 14.48 5.82 -2.90
N VAL A 99 15.51 4.99 -3.02
CA VAL A 99 16.09 4.27 -1.89
C VAL A 99 17.56 4.62 -1.73
N LYS A 100 17.93 5.06 -0.53
CA LYS A 100 19.31 5.37 -0.14
C LYS A 100 19.62 4.80 1.24
N SER A 101 20.89 4.85 1.63
CA SER A 101 21.28 4.55 3.02
C SER A 101 20.77 5.65 3.96
N GLY A 102 20.17 5.28 5.08
CA GLY A 102 19.70 6.22 6.10
C GLY A 102 18.50 5.68 6.89
N THR A 103 17.67 6.59 7.38
CA THR A 103 16.46 6.24 8.15
C THR A 103 15.22 6.72 7.41
N THR A 104 14.25 5.83 7.19
CA THR A 104 12.95 6.21 6.63
C THR A 104 12.11 6.89 7.71
N SER A 105 11.51 8.04 7.40
CA SER A 105 10.65 8.75 8.36
C SER A 105 9.26 8.10 8.45
N LYS A 106 8.61 8.20 9.62
CA LYS A 106 7.23 7.77 9.82
C LYS A 106 6.28 8.39 8.79
N GLU A 107 6.44 9.69 8.53
CA GLU A 107 5.65 10.42 7.53
C GLU A 107 5.75 9.81 6.13
N THR A 108 6.93 9.30 5.75
CA THR A 108 7.10 8.66 4.43
C THR A 108 6.35 7.33 4.36
N ILE A 109 6.36 6.55 5.44
CA ILE A 109 5.58 5.31 5.52
C ILE A 109 4.08 5.60 5.44
N GLU A 110 3.60 6.61 6.18
CA GLU A 110 2.19 7.02 6.14
C GLU A 110 1.76 7.50 4.74
N ASN A 111 2.63 8.20 4.01
CA ASN A 111 2.35 8.63 2.64
C ASN A 111 2.32 7.45 1.66
N LEU A 112 3.25 6.49 1.80
CA LEU A 112 3.23 5.24 1.03
C LEU A 112 1.94 4.47 1.22
N GLU A 113 1.48 4.32 2.46
CA GLU A 113 0.22 3.66 2.76
C GLU A 113 -0.97 4.38 2.12
N LYS A 114 -1.04 5.71 2.20
CA LYS A 114 -2.11 6.48 1.54
C LYS A 114 -2.12 6.29 0.02
N ASP A 115 -0.97 6.19 -0.62
CA ASP A 115 -0.89 5.97 -2.06
C ASP A 115 -1.27 4.53 -2.45
N MET A 116 -0.87 3.53 -1.64
CA MET A 116 -1.39 2.16 -1.76
C MET A 116 -2.91 2.13 -1.59
N GLU A 117 -3.44 2.88 -0.62
CA GLU A 117 -4.87 2.95 -0.38
C GLU A 117 -5.63 3.54 -1.57
N ARG A 118 -5.13 4.64 -2.14
CA ARG A 118 -5.70 5.25 -3.36
C ARG A 118 -5.70 4.26 -4.51
N PHE A 119 -4.59 3.58 -4.74
CA PHE A 119 -4.48 2.54 -5.77
C PHE A 119 -5.53 1.45 -5.56
N LEU A 120 -5.63 0.90 -4.34
CA LEU A 120 -6.56 -0.17 -4.00
C LEU A 120 -8.03 0.26 -4.13
N ARG A 121 -8.38 1.45 -3.66
CA ARG A 121 -9.72 2.02 -3.81
C ARG A 121 -10.10 2.17 -5.29
N ALA A 122 -9.18 2.68 -6.12
CA ALA A 122 -9.40 2.78 -7.56
C ALA A 122 -9.52 1.39 -8.21
N ARG A 123 -8.64 0.45 -7.84
CA ARG A 123 -8.56 -0.92 -8.38
C ARG A 123 -9.83 -1.73 -8.11
N PHE A 124 -10.37 -1.64 -6.91
CA PHE A 124 -11.55 -2.38 -6.47
C PHE A 124 -12.84 -1.56 -6.51
N ASN A 125 -12.79 -0.32 -7.02
CA ASN A 125 -13.91 0.61 -7.04
C ASN A 125 -14.57 0.81 -5.65
N ILE A 126 -13.73 0.88 -4.61
CA ILE A 126 -14.14 1.08 -3.22
C ILE A 126 -14.10 2.57 -2.92
N LYS A 127 -15.25 3.14 -2.56
CA LYS A 127 -15.33 4.56 -2.16
C LYS A 127 -14.62 4.77 -0.81
N GLU A 128 -14.06 5.96 -0.63
CA GLU A 128 -13.55 6.38 0.67
C GLU A 128 -14.71 6.38 1.69
N SER A 129 -14.55 5.59 2.75
CA SER A 129 -15.55 5.51 3.80
C SER A 129 -15.62 6.85 4.52
N HIS A 130 -16.80 7.48 4.53
CA HIS A 130 -17.07 8.67 5.36
C HIS A 130 -17.58 8.25 6.77
N ASP A 131 -17.44 6.97 7.13
CA ASP A 131 -17.98 6.38 8.36
C ASP A 131 -16.98 6.52 9.52
N LEU A 132 -17.39 7.23 10.57
CA LEU A 132 -16.60 7.56 11.76
C LEU A 132 -16.05 6.34 12.50
N ASN A 133 -16.63 5.15 12.28
CA ASN A 133 -16.13 3.90 12.85
C ASN A 133 -14.81 3.43 12.22
N VAL A 134 -14.62 3.65 10.91
CA VAL A 134 -13.36 3.32 10.21
C VAL A 134 -12.25 4.26 10.67
N VAL A 135 -12.57 5.53 10.90
CA VAL A 135 -11.64 6.51 11.50
C VAL A 135 -11.21 6.08 12.91
N ARG A 136 -12.12 5.48 13.69
CA ARG A 136 -11.81 4.94 15.02
C ARG A 136 -10.91 3.71 14.95
N GLU A 137 -11.09 2.84 13.97
CA GLU A 137 -10.23 1.68 13.74
C GLU A 137 -8.85 2.08 13.20
N GLU A 138 -8.76 3.10 12.34
CA GLU A 138 -7.49 3.72 11.94
C GLU A 138 -6.77 4.39 13.13
N TYR A 139 -7.50 4.99 14.06
CA TYR A 139 -6.93 5.57 15.28
C TYR A 139 -6.33 4.49 16.19
N GLU A 140 -7.01 3.35 16.35
CA GLU A 140 -6.45 2.20 17.08
C GLU A 140 -5.29 1.54 16.33
N ARG A 141 -5.31 1.51 14.98
CA ARG A 141 -4.16 1.09 14.15
C ARG A 141 -2.96 2.01 14.34
N LYS A 142 -3.17 3.34 14.40
CA LYS A 142 -2.11 4.32 14.67
C LYS A 142 -1.48 4.15 16.05
N LYS A 143 -2.27 3.85 17.08
CA LYS A 143 -1.75 3.49 18.42
C LYS A 143 -0.93 2.19 18.41
N LEU A 144 -1.31 1.22 17.59
CA LEU A 144 -0.53 -0.01 17.39
C LEU A 144 0.78 0.26 16.64
N LEU A 145 0.75 1.11 15.61
CA LEU A 145 1.93 1.55 14.88
C LEU A 145 2.90 2.37 15.76
N GLU A 146 2.40 3.14 16.73
CA GLU A 146 3.23 3.80 17.74
C GLU A 146 3.93 2.80 18.69
N LYS A 147 3.37 1.60 18.86
CA LYS A 147 4.00 0.52 19.61
C LYS A 147 4.97 -0.28 18.75
N ILE A 148 4.79 -0.27 17.43
CA ILE A 148 5.74 -0.83 16.46
C ILE A 148 6.85 0.21 16.24
N ILE A 149 7.77 0.20 17.20
CA ILE A 149 9.20 0.57 17.14
C ILE A 149 9.60 2.01 17.52
N LEU A 150 10.38 2.08 18.61
CA LEU A 150 11.63 2.85 18.67
C LEU A 150 12.71 2.00 19.40
N GLN A 151 13.33 1.06 18.68
CA GLN A 151 14.69 0.56 18.92
C GLN A 151 15.38 0.31 17.58
#